data_AF-A0A3D9LBB6-F1
#
_entry.id   AF-A0A3D9LBB6-F1
#
_cell.length_a   1.000
_cell.length_b   1.000
_cell.length_c   1.000
_cell.angle_alpha   90.00
_cell.angle_beta   90.00
_cell.angle_gamma   90.00
#
_symmetry.space_group_name_H-M   'P 1'
#
loop_
_entity.id
_entity.type
_entity.pdbx_description
1 polymer ?
#
loop_
_entity_poly.entity_id
_entity_poly.type
_entity_poly.pdbx_seq_one_letter_code
_entity_poly.pdbx_strand_id
1 'polypeptide(L)'
;MRKGAHRDEAEHRQVQYLSSAAVRGRLGEVLDGQGYHLDHAELVDLQHRPGAGATGVFRVHVTEDESEELFVALTAEAVPEDSVLAAGEDGDATWSAWFHPHDPLLTGLALASDPATVAALWGRGGTLVDLQTISYRPLRRAVLRAVVTGVPGSSDASGDHDASGTLDISSASGRRTVFLKVMRAGLATRLHHRHTLLAAAGVPVPVVLGPPVADVLALEQGEGEVLANAIMANGARQVEPADVVGILDRMPADLLELPRRDAWSDRTPDYGHAAATALPDQARRIRSLVDHLQRQLTVTDRGPVVPTHGDFYEANLLVKQNRISCVLDIDGAGPGHRVDDLACFLGHLAVLPAVDRRYVHVDEALRRFHGYFKTGVDPAALACRSAAVALSLVAGARDSGRGDWQRSARQRLEIAESLLDL
;
A
#
# COMPACT_ATOMS: atom_id res chain seq x y z
N MET A 1 -11.78 -27.33 -8.48
CA MET A 1 -12.97 -26.47 -8.32
C MET A 1 -13.67 -26.67 -6.97
N ARG A 2 -14.05 -27.89 -6.54
CA ARG A 2 -14.70 -28.12 -5.22
C ARG A 2 -13.91 -27.65 -3.98
N LYS A 3 -12.58 -27.86 -3.94
CA LYS A 3 -11.74 -27.40 -2.81
C LYS A 3 -11.63 -25.87 -2.70
N GLY A 4 -11.75 -25.13 -3.81
CA GLY A 4 -11.73 -23.67 -3.80
C GLY A 4 -13.03 -23.09 -3.24
N ALA A 5 -14.17 -23.57 -3.75
CA ALA A 5 -15.49 -23.12 -3.31
C ALA A 5 -15.73 -23.33 -1.80
N HIS A 6 -15.32 -24.47 -1.24
CA HIS A 6 -15.44 -24.71 0.21
C HIS A 6 -14.55 -23.79 1.05
N ARG A 7 -13.41 -23.35 0.51
CA ARG A 7 -12.49 -22.46 1.20
C ARG A 7 -13.02 -21.02 1.21
N ASP A 8 -13.54 -20.56 0.08
CA ASP A 8 -14.17 -19.25 -0.03
C ASP A 8 -15.40 -19.14 0.90
N GLU A 9 -16.17 -20.22 1.02
CA GLU A 9 -17.32 -20.29 1.92
C GLU A 9 -16.91 -20.25 3.40
N ALA A 10 -15.83 -20.94 3.77
CA ALA A 10 -15.28 -20.90 5.12
C ALA A 10 -14.76 -19.50 5.49
N GLU A 11 -14.02 -18.86 4.59
CA GLU A 11 -13.51 -17.49 4.80
C GLU A 11 -14.65 -16.47 4.89
N HIS A 12 -15.74 -16.67 4.13
CA HIS A 12 -16.93 -15.86 4.27
C HIS A 12 -17.59 -16.00 5.65
N ARG A 13 -17.67 -17.23 6.18
CA ARG A 13 -18.18 -17.47 7.55
C ARG A 13 -17.29 -16.82 8.61
N GLN A 14 -15.97 -16.83 8.44
CA GLN A 14 -15.04 -16.13 9.35
C GLN A 14 -15.30 -14.62 9.37
N VAL A 15 -15.47 -13.99 8.20
CA VAL A 15 -15.82 -12.57 8.08
C VAL A 15 -17.16 -12.25 8.78
N GLN A 16 -18.17 -13.11 8.58
CA GLN A 16 -19.47 -12.97 9.24
C GLN A 16 -19.36 -13.12 10.75
N TYR A 17 -18.59 -14.09 11.23
CA TYR A 17 -18.37 -14.34 12.66
C TYR A 17 -17.72 -13.13 13.34
N LEU A 18 -16.62 -12.61 12.79
CA LEU A 18 -15.91 -11.45 13.32
C LEU A 18 -16.78 -10.18 13.36
N SER A 19 -17.79 -10.11 12.50
CA SER A 19 -18.76 -9.00 12.45
C SER A 19 -20.02 -9.24 13.29
N SER A 20 -20.12 -10.40 13.96
CA SER A 20 -21.30 -10.80 14.71
C SER A 20 -21.18 -10.46 16.20
N ALA A 21 -22.31 -10.41 16.91
CA ALA A 21 -22.31 -10.28 18.37
C ALA A 21 -21.67 -11.47 19.11
N ALA A 22 -21.56 -12.64 18.46
CA ALA A 22 -20.98 -13.84 19.08
C ALA A 22 -19.49 -13.66 19.41
N VAL A 23 -18.76 -12.88 18.61
CA VAL A 23 -17.32 -12.63 18.83
C VAL A 23 -17.03 -11.99 20.19
N ARG A 24 -18.01 -11.27 20.77
CA ARG A 24 -17.85 -10.64 22.09
C ARG A 24 -17.62 -11.68 23.19
N GLY A 25 -18.36 -12.79 23.18
CA GLY A 25 -18.17 -13.86 24.16
C GLY A 25 -16.77 -14.43 24.06
N ARG A 26 -16.28 -14.59 22.83
CA ARG A 26 -14.93 -15.08 22.57
C ARG A 26 -13.84 -14.14 23.05
N LEU A 27 -13.97 -12.84 22.80
CA LEU A 27 -13.06 -11.83 23.33
C LEU A 27 -13.07 -11.80 24.85
N GLY A 28 -14.24 -11.97 25.47
CA GLY A 28 -14.38 -12.09 26.92
C GLY A 28 -13.57 -13.25 27.49
N GLU A 29 -13.68 -14.45 26.92
CA GLU A 29 -12.89 -15.61 27.36
C GLU A 29 -11.38 -15.41 27.24
N VAL A 30 -10.92 -14.78 26.14
CA VAL A 30 -9.50 -14.45 25.94
C VAL A 30 -9.03 -13.45 27.01
N LEU A 31 -9.82 -12.42 27.28
CA LEU A 31 -9.48 -11.35 28.22
C LEU A 31 -9.53 -11.83 29.68
N ASP A 32 -10.54 -12.62 30.05
CA ASP A 32 -10.66 -13.21 31.40
C ASP A 32 -9.44 -14.10 31.70
N GLY A 33 -8.96 -14.86 30.70
CA GLY A 33 -7.73 -15.66 30.79
C GLY A 33 -6.45 -14.84 30.96
N GLN A 34 -6.52 -13.51 30.80
CA GLN A 34 -5.42 -12.57 31.00
C GLN A 34 -5.66 -11.63 32.19
N GLY A 35 -6.74 -11.84 32.97
CA GLY A 35 -7.07 -11.04 34.15
C GLY A 35 -7.96 -9.82 33.90
N TYR A 36 -8.48 -9.65 32.68
CA TYR A 36 -9.32 -8.51 32.30
C TYR A 36 -10.79 -8.90 32.15
N HIS A 37 -11.71 -8.07 32.65
CA HIS A 37 -13.14 -8.23 32.39
C HIS A 37 -13.62 -7.32 31.26
N LEU A 38 -14.30 -7.90 30.26
CA LEU A 38 -14.73 -7.17 29.07
C LEU A 38 -16.04 -6.40 29.26
N ASP A 39 -15.97 -5.06 29.25
CA ASP A 39 -17.14 -4.17 29.33
C ASP A 39 -17.76 -3.88 27.97
N HIS A 40 -16.92 -3.61 26.97
CA HIS A 40 -17.36 -3.27 25.61
C HIS A 40 -16.32 -3.69 24.58
N ALA A 41 -16.79 -4.12 23.40
CA ALA A 41 -15.94 -4.46 22.27
C ALA A 41 -16.54 -3.89 20.98
N GLU A 42 -15.71 -3.26 20.17
CA GLU A 42 -16.07 -2.71 18.86
C GLU A 42 -15.07 -3.20 17.81
N LEU A 43 -15.57 -3.72 16.69
CA LEU A 43 -14.76 -4.06 15.53
C LEU A 43 -14.30 -2.78 14.82
N VAL A 44 -13.00 -2.52 14.81
CA VAL A 44 -12.39 -1.31 14.25
C VAL A 44 -11.87 -1.54 12.83
N ASP A 45 -11.32 -2.73 12.58
CA ASP A 45 -10.83 -3.12 11.26
C ASP A 45 -11.07 -4.62 11.03
N LEU A 46 -11.29 -4.97 9.76
CA LEU A 46 -11.50 -6.35 9.31
C LEU A 46 -10.71 -6.60 8.04
N GLN A 47 -9.73 -7.48 8.12
CA GLN A 47 -8.93 -7.91 6.98
C GLN A 47 -9.28 -9.33 6.57
N HIS A 48 -9.59 -9.52 5.29
CA HIS A 48 -9.74 -10.84 4.67
C HIS A 48 -8.55 -11.13 3.74
N ARG A 49 -8.08 -12.37 3.74
CA ARG A 49 -7.08 -12.88 2.81
C ARG A 49 -7.64 -14.09 2.07
N PRO A 50 -7.87 -13.99 0.75
CA PRO A 50 -8.18 -15.15 -0.06
C PRO A 50 -7.12 -16.24 0.13
N GLY A 51 -7.55 -17.41 0.57
CA GLY A 51 -6.69 -18.55 0.80
C GLY A 51 -5.82 -18.47 2.06
N ALA A 52 -6.12 -17.63 3.05
CA ALA A 52 -5.46 -17.70 4.35
C ALA A 52 -6.41 -17.57 5.53
N GLY A 53 -7.40 -16.68 5.46
CA GLY A 53 -8.37 -16.47 6.53
C GLY A 53 -8.77 -15.01 6.72
N ALA A 54 -9.44 -14.72 7.83
CA ALA A 54 -9.81 -13.37 8.24
C ALA A 54 -9.24 -13.01 9.62
N THR A 55 -8.96 -11.72 9.80
CA THR A 55 -8.51 -11.12 11.06
C THR A 55 -9.36 -9.90 11.37
N GLY A 56 -9.93 -9.85 12.57
CA GLY A 56 -10.62 -8.66 13.11
C GLY A 56 -9.75 -7.98 14.16
N VAL A 57 -9.73 -6.64 14.15
CA VAL A 57 -9.10 -5.82 15.19
C VAL A 57 -10.21 -5.15 15.99
N PHE A 58 -10.20 -5.38 17.30
CA PHE A 58 -11.23 -4.92 18.22
C PHE A 58 -10.65 -3.90 19.17
N ARG A 59 -11.34 -2.78 19.32
CA ARG A 59 -11.17 -1.87 20.45
C ARG A 59 -12.00 -2.41 21.58
N VAL A 60 -11.38 -2.68 22.71
CA VAL A 60 -12.04 -3.22 23.89
C VAL A 60 -11.87 -2.27 25.07
N HIS A 61 -12.94 -2.07 25.82
CA HIS A 61 -12.87 -1.45 27.14
C HIS A 61 -12.95 -2.57 28.17
N VAL A 62 -11.96 -2.61 29.05
CA VAL A 62 -11.81 -3.64 30.06
C VAL A 62 -11.71 -3.02 31.45
N THR A 63 -12.03 -3.82 32.46
CA THR A 63 -11.81 -3.49 33.87
C THR A 63 -10.92 -4.56 34.49
N GLU A 64 -9.80 -4.14 35.09
CA GLU A 64 -9.01 -4.94 36.04
C GLU A 64 -9.18 -4.29 37.42
N ASP A 65 -8.44 -3.20 37.68
CA ASP A 65 -8.62 -2.30 38.84
C ASP A 65 -9.24 -0.94 38.41
N GLU A 66 -8.87 -0.45 37.24
CA GLU A 66 -9.43 0.73 36.58
C GLU A 66 -9.88 0.37 35.15
N SER A 67 -10.71 1.23 34.55
CA SER A 67 -11.16 1.03 33.17
C SER A 67 -10.06 1.45 32.20
N GLU A 68 -9.66 0.54 31.31
CA GLU A 68 -8.64 0.76 30.29
C GLU A 68 -9.18 0.45 28.89
N GLU A 69 -8.66 1.17 27.89
CA GLU A 69 -8.90 0.88 26.47
C GLU A 69 -7.72 0.09 25.89
N LEU A 70 -7.99 -1.10 25.35
CA LEU A 70 -7.01 -1.97 24.70
C LEU A 70 -7.43 -2.29 23.26
N PHE A 71 -6.49 -2.81 22.47
CA PHE A 71 -6.75 -3.32 21.13
C PHE A 71 -6.35 -4.79 21.03
N VAL A 72 -7.31 -5.65 20.69
CA VAL A 72 -7.12 -7.09 20.55
C VAL A 72 -7.40 -7.48 19.10
N ALA A 73 -6.47 -8.21 18.48
CA ALA A 73 -6.71 -8.82 17.19
C ALA A 73 -7.11 -10.29 17.38
N LEU A 74 -8.09 -10.74 16.60
CA LEU A 74 -8.57 -12.12 16.57
C LEU A 74 -8.48 -12.65 15.13
N THR A 75 -7.78 -13.76 14.92
CA THR A 75 -7.50 -14.29 13.58
C THR A 75 -7.83 -15.77 13.47
N ALA A 76 -8.30 -16.16 12.29
CA ALA A 76 -8.35 -17.55 11.85
C ALA A 76 -7.19 -17.90 10.90
N GLU A 77 -6.27 -16.96 10.62
CA GLU A 77 -5.05 -17.24 9.86
C GLU A 77 -4.08 -18.06 10.71
N ALA A 78 -3.30 -18.93 10.06
CA ALA A 78 -2.24 -19.68 10.73
C ALA A 78 -1.13 -18.74 11.23
N VAL A 79 -0.85 -18.81 12.53
CA VAL A 79 0.14 -18.01 13.26
C VAL A 79 1.00 -18.92 14.14
N PRO A 80 2.23 -18.54 14.52
CA PRO A 80 3.05 -19.33 15.42
C PRO A 80 2.40 -19.39 16.82
N GLU A 81 2.08 -20.59 17.30
CA GLU A 81 1.32 -20.80 18.55
C GLU A 81 1.97 -20.13 19.76
N ASP A 82 3.32 -20.18 19.86
CA ASP A 82 4.07 -19.59 20.97
C ASP A 82 4.08 -18.05 21.01
N SER A 83 3.47 -17.40 20.02
CA SER A 83 3.45 -15.93 19.88
C SER A 83 2.06 -15.31 20.01
N VAL A 84 1.04 -16.13 20.33
CA VAL A 84 -0.37 -15.73 20.39
C VAL A 84 -1.07 -16.36 21.58
N LEU A 85 -2.21 -15.80 21.93
CA LEU A 85 -3.17 -16.36 22.88
C LEU A 85 -4.10 -17.33 22.14
N ALA A 86 -4.31 -18.52 22.70
CA ALA A 86 -5.31 -19.44 22.19
C ALA A 86 -6.72 -18.87 22.44
N ALA A 87 -7.51 -18.73 21.38
CA ALA A 87 -8.89 -18.24 21.45
C ALA A 87 -9.91 -19.34 21.08
N GLY A 88 -9.55 -20.62 21.21
CA GLY A 88 -10.49 -21.73 21.04
C GLY A 88 -11.12 -21.85 19.65
N GLU A 89 -12.23 -22.60 19.57
CA GLU A 89 -12.94 -22.88 18.32
C GLU A 89 -14.35 -22.29 18.35
N ASP A 90 -14.74 -21.60 17.28
CA ASP A 90 -16.09 -21.07 17.09
C ASP A 90 -16.33 -20.72 15.61
N GLY A 91 -17.59 -20.71 15.17
CA GLY A 91 -17.93 -20.33 13.79
C GLY A 91 -17.24 -21.17 12.71
N ASP A 92 -17.00 -22.46 12.99
CA ASP A 92 -16.22 -23.40 12.15
C ASP A 92 -14.75 -23.00 11.91
N ALA A 93 -14.15 -22.23 12.83
CA ALA A 93 -12.75 -21.84 12.78
C ALA A 93 -12.07 -21.96 14.15
N THR A 94 -10.77 -22.22 14.12
CA THR A 94 -9.89 -22.08 15.29
C THR A 94 -9.35 -20.66 15.31
N TRP A 95 -9.45 -20.00 16.47
CA TRP A 95 -9.09 -18.61 16.64
C TRP A 95 -7.81 -18.47 17.48
N SER A 96 -6.98 -17.51 17.08
CA SER A 96 -5.83 -17.02 17.85
C SER A 96 -5.95 -15.53 18.07
N ALA A 97 -5.47 -15.04 19.19
CA ALA A 97 -5.55 -13.63 19.57
C ALA A 97 -4.20 -13.05 19.98
N TRP A 98 -4.04 -11.74 19.86
CA TRP A 98 -2.92 -11.02 20.45
C TRP A 98 -3.33 -9.59 20.80
N PHE A 99 -2.64 -8.99 21.76
CA PHE A 99 -2.77 -7.57 22.07
C PHE A 99 -1.90 -6.75 21.11
N HIS A 100 -2.47 -5.73 20.47
CA HIS A 100 -1.66 -4.73 19.77
C HIS A 100 -0.80 -3.97 20.82
N PRO A 101 0.48 -3.68 20.55
CA PRO A 101 1.21 -3.79 19.27
C PRO A 101 2.00 -5.11 19.05
N HIS A 102 1.72 -6.18 19.78
CA HIS A 102 2.48 -7.46 19.74
C HIS A 102 2.02 -8.40 18.63
N ASP A 103 1.98 -7.92 17.38
CA ASP A 103 1.61 -8.75 16.23
C ASP A 103 2.66 -9.85 15.98
N PRO A 104 2.23 -11.12 15.90
CA PRO A 104 3.15 -12.26 15.89
C PRO A 104 4.02 -12.34 14.63
N LEU A 105 3.60 -11.72 13.52
CA LEU A 105 4.37 -11.69 12.28
C LEU A 105 5.00 -10.33 11.99
N LEU A 106 4.75 -9.31 12.83
CA LEU A 106 5.33 -7.98 12.75
C LEU A 106 6.07 -7.65 14.05
N THR A 107 7.14 -8.39 14.34
CA THR A 107 7.88 -8.32 15.61
C THR A 107 8.47 -6.93 15.92
N GLY A 108 8.72 -6.11 14.89
CA GLY A 108 9.14 -4.71 15.05
C GLY A 108 8.02 -3.73 15.42
N LEU A 109 6.75 -4.16 15.45
CA LEU A 109 5.61 -3.26 15.65
C LEU A 109 5.60 -2.64 17.04
N ALA A 110 5.83 -3.43 18.10
CA ALA A 110 5.90 -2.91 19.46
C ALA A 110 6.96 -1.80 19.62
N LEU A 111 8.12 -2.04 19.02
CA LEU A 111 9.24 -1.11 19.00
C LEU A 111 8.95 0.16 18.18
N ALA A 112 8.23 0.04 17.06
CA ALA A 112 7.84 1.17 16.23
C ALA A 112 6.65 1.97 16.79
N SER A 113 5.85 1.38 17.67
CA SER A 113 4.71 2.01 18.36
C SER A 113 5.09 2.71 19.67
N ASP A 114 6.28 2.44 20.23
CA ASP A 114 6.74 3.05 21.47
C ASP A 114 7.47 4.40 21.22
N PRO A 115 6.96 5.53 21.75
CA PRO A 115 7.57 6.85 21.54
C PRO A 115 9.04 6.94 21.96
N ALA A 116 9.42 6.31 23.08
CA ALA A 116 10.79 6.38 23.59
C ALA A 116 11.77 5.67 22.67
N THR A 117 11.39 4.47 22.21
CA THR A 117 12.21 3.68 21.29
C THR A 117 12.30 4.33 19.91
N VAL A 118 11.19 4.89 19.41
CA VAL A 118 11.20 5.64 18.13
C VAL A 118 12.13 6.84 18.20
N ALA A 119 12.08 7.63 19.28
CA ALA A 119 12.97 8.77 19.47
C ALA A 119 14.45 8.34 19.54
N ALA A 120 14.75 7.24 20.25
CA ALA A 120 16.11 6.74 20.39
C ALA A 120 16.70 6.21 19.07
N LEU A 121 15.94 5.43 18.30
CA LEU A 121 16.44 4.75 17.10
C LEU A 121 16.38 5.63 15.84
N TRP A 122 15.32 6.41 15.68
CA TRP A 122 15.04 7.15 14.44
C TRP A 122 14.87 8.66 14.65
N GLY A 123 14.98 9.14 15.89
CA GLY A 123 14.94 10.57 16.21
C GLY A 123 16.21 11.35 15.84
N ARG A 124 17.36 10.67 15.63
CA ARG A 124 18.65 11.29 15.28
C ARG A 124 19.01 12.50 16.17
N GLY A 125 18.79 12.38 17.48
CA GLY A 125 19.05 13.43 18.46
C GLY A 125 17.97 14.52 18.56
N GLY A 126 16.91 14.45 17.75
CA GLY A 126 15.73 15.29 17.89
C GLY A 126 14.71 14.74 18.89
N THR A 127 13.73 15.57 19.24
CA THR A 127 12.62 15.23 20.12
C THR A 127 11.42 14.75 19.29
N LEU A 128 10.89 13.58 19.60
CA LEU A 128 9.63 13.09 19.00
C LEU A 128 8.46 13.91 19.55
N VAL A 129 7.67 14.52 18.67
CA VAL A 129 6.52 15.38 19.05
C VAL A 129 5.17 14.83 18.61
N ASP A 130 5.16 13.83 17.73
CA ASP A 130 3.94 13.18 17.23
C ASP A 130 4.30 11.79 16.70
N LEU A 131 3.48 10.78 17.03
CA LEU A 131 3.61 9.40 16.57
C LEU A 131 2.21 8.87 16.29
N GLN A 132 1.96 8.48 15.05
CA GLN A 132 0.64 8.05 14.59
C GLN A 132 0.73 6.81 13.72
N THR A 133 -0.11 5.82 13.99
CA THR A 133 -0.34 4.70 13.06
C THR A 133 -1.10 5.20 11.84
N ILE A 134 -0.48 5.12 10.66
CA ILE A 134 -1.08 5.50 9.38
C ILE A 134 -1.87 4.33 8.78
N SER A 135 -1.32 3.12 8.90
CA SER A 135 -1.98 1.90 8.45
C SER A 135 -1.47 0.73 9.25
N TYR A 136 -2.38 -0.15 9.65
CA TYR A 136 -2.06 -1.44 10.23
C TYR A 136 -2.87 -2.49 9.51
N ARG A 137 -2.20 -3.43 8.85
CA ARG A 137 -2.81 -4.60 8.24
C ARG A 137 -2.28 -5.81 9.02
N PRO A 138 -3.04 -6.31 10.00
CA PRO A 138 -2.66 -7.44 10.85
C PRO A 138 -1.94 -8.53 10.08
N LEU A 139 -0.87 -9.04 10.68
CA LEU A 139 0.00 -10.08 10.15
C LEU A 139 0.75 -9.70 8.88
N ARG A 140 0.58 -8.52 8.28
CA ARG A 140 1.11 -8.21 6.93
C ARG A 140 2.12 -7.08 6.93
N ARG A 141 1.70 -5.90 7.40
CA ARG A 141 2.52 -4.70 7.50
C ARG A 141 1.87 -3.64 8.36
N ALA A 142 2.66 -2.75 8.93
CA ALA A 142 2.21 -1.50 9.50
C ALA A 142 3.04 -0.33 8.96
N VAL A 143 2.47 0.87 8.95
CA VAL A 143 3.17 2.12 8.68
C VAL A 143 2.81 3.09 9.78
N LEU A 144 3.83 3.60 10.47
CA LEU A 144 3.70 4.66 11.46
C LEU A 144 4.37 5.92 10.95
N ARG A 145 3.84 7.08 11.32
CA ARG A 145 4.39 8.39 11.04
C ARG A 145 4.88 8.99 12.34
N ALA A 146 6.18 9.23 12.40
CA ALA A 146 6.84 9.94 13.49
C ALA A 146 7.18 11.36 13.03
N VAL A 147 6.97 12.34 13.89
CA VAL A 147 7.42 13.71 13.68
C VAL A 147 8.44 14.05 14.74
N VAL A 148 9.62 14.48 14.31
CA VAL A 148 10.74 14.79 15.16
C VAL A 148 11.09 16.27 14.99
N THR A 149 11.36 17.00 16.08
CA THR A 149 11.84 18.37 16.06
C THR A 149 13.24 18.49 16.65
N GLY A 150 14.07 19.38 16.11
CA GLY A 150 15.43 19.65 16.63
C GLY A 150 16.49 19.59 15.56
N VAL A 151 17.64 20.21 15.83
CA VAL A 151 18.76 20.31 14.87
C VAL A 151 19.59 19.03 14.95
N PRO A 152 19.87 18.34 13.82
CA PRO A 152 20.90 17.32 13.78
C PRO A 152 22.25 17.98 14.09
N GLY A 153 22.88 17.66 15.22
CA GLY A 153 24.31 17.95 15.45
C GLY A 153 24.68 19.01 16.52
N SER A 154 23.92 19.21 17.59
CA SER A 154 24.40 20.04 18.72
C SER A 154 25.20 19.29 19.80
N SER A 155 25.71 18.08 19.51
CA SER A 155 26.50 17.30 20.47
C SER A 155 28.02 17.33 20.26
N ASP A 156 28.57 18.24 19.44
CA ASP A 156 30.01 18.51 19.38
C ASP A 156 30.31 19.97 19.77
N ALA A 157 30.18 20.25 21.07
CA ALA A 157 30.75 21.45 21.67
C ALA A 157 32.24 21.20 22.01
N SER A 158 33.08 21.22 20.98
CA SER A 158 34.53 21.42 21.16
C SER A 158 35.11 22.22 20.00
N GLY A 159 35.25 23.54 20.22
CA GLY A 159 36.35 24.38 19.74
C GLY A 159 36.43 24.70 18.24
N ASP A 160 36.20 25.99 17.95
CA ASP A 160 36.76 26.80 16.85
C ASP A 160 36.51 26.34 15.39
N HIS A 161 35.72 27.11 14.63
CA HIS A 161 36.27 28.06 13.64
C HIS A 161 35.18 28.72 12.76
N ASP A 162 35.35 30.04 12.68
CA ASP A 162 35.10 30.99 11.58
C ASP A 162 33.68 31.22 11.01
N ALA A 163 33.23 32.47 11.19
CA ALA A 163 31.95 33.00 10.79
C ALA A 163 32.04 33.65 9.40
N SER A 164 31.64 32.92 8.37
CA SER A 164 31.36 33.48 7.03
C SER A 164 30.51 32.51 6.22
N GLY A 165 29.24 32.37 6.61
CA GLY A 165 28.26 31.63 5.82
C GLY A 165 26.88 32.21 6.11
N THR A 166 26.30 32.91 5.14
CA THR A 166 24.91 33.37 5.18
C THR A 166 24.02 32.14 5.31
N LEU A 167 23.62 31.83 6.54
CA LEU A 167 22.64 30.78 6.84
C LEU A 167 21.32 31.18 6.19
N ASP A 168 20.84 30.31 5.30
CA ASP A 168 19.50 30.38 4.74
C ASP A 168 18.49 30.19 5.89
N ILE A 169 17.92 31.30 6.37
CA ILE A 169 17.00 31.33 7.52
C ILE A 169 15.59 30.83 7.15
N SER A 170 15.44 30.13 6.01
CA SER A 170 14.16 29.50 5.63
C SER A 170 13.94 28.10 6.24
N SER A 171 14.93 27.50 6.93
CA SER A 171 14.79 26.20 7.62
C SER A 171 14.22 26.30 9.05
N ALA A 172 13.52 27.40 9.39
CA ALA A 172 13.07 27.76 10.74
C ALA A 172 11.87 26.94 11.29
N SER A 173 11.81 25.66 10.95
CA SER A 173 11.14 24.64 11.75
C SER A 173 11.91 23.36 11.49
N GLY A 174 12.82 23.00 12.41
CA GLY A 174 13.62 21.76 12.35
C GLY A 174 12.75 20.51 12.56
N ARG A 175 11.59 20.46 11.91
CA ARG A 175 10.56 19.42 11.99
C ARG A 175 10.76 18.47 10.82
N ARG A 176 11.06 17.22 11.13
CA ARG A 176 11.23 16.11 10.18
C ARG A 176 10.09 15.12 10.36
N THR A 177 9.51 14.67 9.26
CA THR A 177 8.59 13.53 9.26
C THR A 177 9.34 12.28 8.83
N VAL A 178 9.17 11.21 9.59
CA VAL A 178 9.73 9.87 9.35
C VAL A 178 8.58 8.87 9.25
N PHE A 179 8.63 7.99 8.26
CA PHE A 179 7.72 6.86 8.14
C PHE A 179 8.45 5.57 8.54
N LEU A 180 7.86 4.83 9.47
CA LEU A 180 8.34 3.55 9.96
C LEU A 180 7.49 2.45 9.32
N LYS A 181 8.06 1.74 8.34
CA LYS A 181 7.39 0.64 7.65
C LYS A 181 7.79 -0.67 8.31
N VAL A 182 6.87 -1.22 9.10
CA VAL A 182 7.01 -2.49 9.81
C VAL A 182 6.56 -3.62 8.89
N MET A 183 7.41 -4.62 8.70
CA MET A 183 7.16 -5.71 7.75
C MET A 183 7.41 -7.07 8.42
N ARG A 184 7.01 -8.15 7.72
CA ARG A 184 7.39 -9.51 8.13
C ARG A 184 8.90 -9.71 8.03
N ALA A 185 9.37 -10.69 8.79
CA ALA A 185 10.77 -11.09 8.87
C ALA A 185 11.49 -11.15 7.50
N GLY A 186 12.61 -10.43 7.39
CA GLY A 186 13.46 -10.36 6.21
C GLY A 186 12.96 -9.47 5.06
N LEU A 187 11.73 -8.93 5.13
CA LEU A 187 11.19 -8.08 4.06
C LEU A 187 11.76 -6.66 4.10
N ALA A 188 12.06 -6.13 5.30
CA ALA A 188 12.60 -4.78 5.40
C ALA A 188 14.00 -4.68 4.79
N THR A 189 14.83 -5.72 4.95
CA THR A 189 16.16 -5.80 4.31
C THR A 189 16.06 -5.82 2.78
N ARG A 190 15.09 -6.54 2.23
CA ARG A 190 14.84 -6.59 0.78
C ARG A 190 14.36 -5.24 0.24
N LEU A 191 13.56 -4.51 1.01
CA LEU A 191 13.08 -3.19 0.62
C LEU A 191 14.19 -2.13 0.76
N HIS A 192 14.96 -2.18 1.85
CA HIS A 192 16.15 -1.37 2.05
C HIS A 192 17.11 -1.49 0.86
N HIS A 193 17.41 -2.72 0.43
CA HIS A 193 18.28 -2.96 -0.72
C HIS A 193 17.76 -2.30 -2.02
N ARG A 194 16.46 -2.37 -2.29
CA ARG A 194 15.85 -1.66 -3.44
C ARG A 194 16.02 -0.16 -3.34
N HIS A 195 15.76 0.44 -2.17
CA HIS A 195 15.99 1.87 -1.96
C HIS A 195 17.45 2.25 -2.21
N THR A 196 18.42 1.45 -1.71
CA THR A 196 19.85 1.70 -1.92
C THR A 196 20.21 1.67 -3.41
N LEU A 197 19.77 0.65 -4.16
CA LEU A 197 20.02 0.55 -5.61
C LEU A 197 19.44 1.74 -6.37
N LEU A 198 18.18 2.09 -6.10
CA LEU A 198 17.48 3.18 -6.76
C LEU A 198 18.11 4.54 -6.46
N ALA A 199 18.45 4.80 -5.20
CA ALA A 199 19.11 6.03 -4.79
C ALA A 199 20.50 6.17 -5.43
N ALA A 200 21.28 5.08 -5.49
CA ALA A 200 22.59 5.06 -6.15
C ALA A 200 22.50 5.35 -7.66
N ALA A 201 21.39 4.96 -8.30
CA ALA A 201 21.11 5.24 -9.71
C ALA A 201 20.51 6.65 -9.96
N GLY A 202 20.33 7.47 -8.93
CA GLY A 202 19.75 8.81 -9.06
C GLY A 202 18.23 8.82 -9.31
N VAL A 203 17.54 7.73 -9.00
CA VAL A 203 16.06 7.73 -8.89
C VAL A 203 15.69 8.44 -7.58
N PRO A 204 14.81 9.44 -7.60
CA PRO A 204 14.47 10.19 -6.40
C PRO A 204 13.54 9.35 -5.51
N VAL A 205 14.09 8.47 -4.68
CA VAL A 205 13.34 7.69 -3.69
C VAL A 205 13.45 8.31 -2.29
N PRO A 206 12.54 8.02 -1.36
CA PRO A 206 12.66 8.46 0.04
C PRO A 206 14.02 8.09 0.64
N VAL A 207 14.60 9.03 1.40
CA VAL A 207 15.88 8.82 2.09
C VAL A 207 15.69 7.78 3.18
N VAL A 208 16.54 6.75 3.16
CA VAL A 208 16.56 5.71 4.18
C VAL A 208 17.35 6.16 5.40
N LEU A 209 16.77 6.00 6.59
CA LEU A 209 17.41 6.35 7.87
C LEU A 209 18.22 5.18 8.45
N GLY A 210 19.18 4.68 7.69
CA GLY A 210 20.05 3.57 8.09
C GLY A 210 19.44 2.17 7.84
N PRO A 211 20.15 1.10 8.23
CA PRO A 211 19.68 -0.26 8.03
C PRO A 211 18.40 -0.56 8.82
N PRO A 212 17.57 -1.52 8.37
CA PRO A 212 16.39 -1.91 9.13
C PRO A 212 16.72 -2.41 10.53
N VAL A 213 15.85 -2.10 11.49
CA VAL A 213 15.94 -2.59 12.88
C VAL A 213 14.67 -3.40 13.16
N ALA A 214 14.83 -4.68 13.52
CA ALA A 214 13.69 -5.58 13.78
C ALA A 214 12.62 -5.58 12.66
N ASP A 215 13.06 -5.62 11.39
CA ASP A 215 12.19 -5.52 10.21
C ASP A 215 11.32 -4.24 10.12
N VAL A 216 11.81 -3.16 10.73
CA VAL A 216 11.30 -1.80 10.54
C VAL A 216 12.25 -1.02 9.64
N LEU A 217 11.75 -0.57 8.49
CA LEU A 217 12.45 0.36 7.60
C LEU A 217 12.00 1.79 7.89
N ALA A 218 12.94 2.66 8.25
CA ALA A 218 12.67 4.07 8.48
C ALA A 218 13.02 4.92 7.25
N LEU A 219 12.07 5.72 6.78
CA LEU A 219 12.17 6.55 5.58
C LEU A 219 11.85 8.00 5.94
N GLU A 220 12.64 8.96 5.46
CA GLU A 220 12.22 10.37 5.48
C GLU A 220 11.03 10.59 4.56
N GLN A 221 10.18 11.56 4.90
CA GLN A 221 9.09 11.99 4.02
C GLN A 221 9.66 12.50 2.69
N GLY A 222 9.17 11.94 1.58
CA GLY A 222 9.44 12.46 0.25
C GLY A 222 8.91 13.88 0.08
N GLU A 223 9.64 14.72 -0.66
CA GLU A 223 9.23 16.09 -0.90
C GLU A 223 8.18 16.21 -2.01
N GLY A 224 7.25 17.16 -1.86
CA GLY A 224 6.23 17.48 -2.87
C GLY A 224 4.83 16.93 -2.54
N GLU A 225 3.92 17.06 -3.50
CA GLU A 225 2.55 16.53 -3.42
C GLU A 225 2.34 15.41 -4.43
N VAL A 226 1.42 14.49 -4.14
CA VAL A 226 1.08 13.41 -5.08
C VAL A 226 0.64 13.97 -6.44
N LEU A 227 1.10 13.37 -7.54
CA LEU A 227 0.81 13.80 -8.92
C LEU A 227 -0.70 13.88 -9.19
N ALA A 228 -1.49 13.03 -8.50
CA ALA A 228 -2.95 13.10 -8.48
C ALA A 228 -3.48 14.52 -8.23
N ASN A 229 -2.89 15.29 -7.32
CA ASN A 229 -3.32 16.66 -7.03
C ASN A 229 -3.12 17.58 -8.25
N ALA A 230 -1.99 17.47 -8.95
CA ALA A 230 -1.74 18.24 -10.17
C ALA A 230 -2.67 17.83 -11.32
N ILE A 231 -2.99 16.53 -11.42
CA ILE A 231 -3.99 16.02 -12.38
C ILE A 231 -5.36 16.63 -12.08
N MET A 232 -5.79 16.63 -10.82
CA MET A 232 -7.06 17.24 -10.41
C MET A 232 -7.08 18.73 -10.73
N ALA A 233 -5.98 19.45 -10.46
CA ALA A 233 -5.91 20.89 -10.60
C ALA A 233 -5.95 21.37 -12.06
N ASN A 234 -5.23 20.69 -12.97
CA ASN A 234 -5.13 21.15 -14.36
C ASN A 234 -4.75 20.07 -15.39
N GLY A 235 -4.82 18.78 -15.04
CA GLY A 235 -4.34 17.68 -15.91
C GLY A 235 -2.82 17.50 -15.88
N ALA A 236 -2.15 17.97 -14.82
CA ALA A 236 -0.71 17.98 -14.64
C ALA A 236 0.06 18.59 -15.82
N ARG A 237 -0.45 19.70 -16.39
CA ARG A 237 0.06 20.33 -17.63
C ARG A 237 1.55 20.62 -17.61
N GLN A 238 2.12 20.84 -16.43
CA GLN A 238 3.54 21.19 -16.26
C GLN A 238 4.46 19.98 -16.10
N VAL A 239 3.91 18.77 -15.93
CA VAL A 239 4.69 17.53 -15.83
C VAL A 239 4.73 16.86 -17.19
N GLU A 240 5.88 16.84 -17.84
CA GLU A 240 6.01 16.27 -19.19
C GLU A 240 5.98 14.74 -19.16
N PRO A 241 5.30 14.06 -20.12
CA PRO A 241 5.32 12.60 -20.21
C PRO A 241 6.74 12.02 -20.33
N ALA A 242 7.66 12.77 -20.96
CA ALA A 242 9.07 12.41 -21.05
C ALA A 242 9.76 12.33 -19.69
N ASP A 243 9.42 13.21 -18.74
CA ASP A 243 10.00 13.20 -17.39
C ASP A 243 9.54 11.96 -16.61
N VAL A 244 8.28 11.54 -16.81
CA VAL A 244 7.71 10.31 -16.24
C VAL A 244 8.44 9.07 -16.77
N VAL A 245 8.66 8.98 -18.09
CA VAL A 245 9.43 7.87 -18.68
C VAL A 245 10.90 7.93 -18.26
N GLY A 246 11.48 9.12 -18.14
CA GLY A 246 12.86 9.32 -17.69
C GLY A 246 13.13 8.87 -16.24
N ILE A 247 12.10 8.69 -15.41
CA ILE A 247 12.23 8.01 -14.11
C ILE A 247 12.47 6.51 -14.31
N LEU A 248 11.67 5.88 -15.16
CA LEU A 248 11.78 4.46 -15.47
C LEU A 248 13.09 4.13 -16.20
N ASP A 249 13.61 5.05 -17.02
CA ASP A 249 14.91 4.89 -17.69
C ASP A 249 16.11 4.93 -16.75
N ARG A 250 15.96 5.53 -15.56
CA ARG A 250 16.98 5.55 -14.50
C ARG A 250 16.99 4.30 -13.63
N MET A 251 16.02 3.40 -13.78
CA MET A 251 15.95 2.16 -13.01
C MET A 251 17.19 1.29 -13.33
N PRO A 252 18.01 0.92 -12.33
CA PRO A 252 19.28 0.24 -12.58
C PRO A 252 19.10 -1.21 -13.00
N ALA A 253 20.03 -1.71 -13.82
CA ALA A 253 20.04 -3.10 -14.29
C ALA A 253 20.10 -4.13 -13.14
N ASP A 254 20.68 -3.76 -12.00
CA ASP A 254 20.75 -4.61 -10.79
C ASP A 254 19.37 -5.06 -10.30
N LEU A 255 18.30 -4.31 -10.62
CA LEU A 255 16.93 -4.75 -10.31
C LEU A 255 16.53 -6.04 -11.03
N LEU A 256 17.18 -6.39 -12.14
CA LEU A 256 16.92 -7.64 -12.87
C LEU A 256 17.30 -8.90 -12.08
N GLU A 257 18.21 -8.77 -11.11
CA GLU A 257 18.64 -9.86 -10.24
C GLU A 257 17.66 -10.13 -9.08
N LEU A 258 16.69 -9.24 -8.88
CA LEU A 258 15.69 -9.35 -7.82
C LEU A 258 14.56 -10.32 -8.22
N PRO A 259 13.80 -10.86 -7.24
CA PRO A 259 12.65 -11.69 -7.54
C PRO A 259 11.62 -10.98 -8.41
N ARG A 260 11.24 -11.62 -9.52
CA ARG A 260 10.13 -11.18 -10.38
C ARG A 260 8.82 -11.14 -9.61
N ARG A 261 8.01 -10.13 -9.89
CA ARG A 261 6.61 -10.04 -9.46
C ARG A 261 5.71 -10.00 -10.68
N ASP A 262 4.54 -10.62 -10.56
CA ASP A 262 3.52 -10.58 -11.61
C ASP A 262 2.99 -9.16 -11.78
N ALA A 263 2.81 -8.74 -13.03
CA ALA A 263 2.11 -7.50 -13.32
C ALA A 263 0.61 -7.64 -13.04
N TRP A 264 -0.10 -6.52 -12.94
CA TRP A 264 -1.56 -6.51 -12.78
C TRP A 264 -2.27 -7.32 -13.88
N SER A 265 -1.82 -7.17 -15.13
CA SER A 265 -2.37 -7.89 -16.28
C SER A 265 -2.15 -9.40 -16.24
N ASP A 266 -1.12 -9.89 -15.55
CA ASP A 266 -0.86 -11.33 -15.44
C ASP A 266 -1.91 -12.03 -14.57
N ARG A 267 -2.55 -11.27 -13.68
CA ARG A 267 -3.61 -11.74 -12.76
C ARG A 267 -5.01 -11.33 -13.20
N THR A 268 -5.18 -10.99 -14.48
CA THR A 268 -6.49 -10.60 -15.07
C THR A 268 -7.63 -11.57 -14.70
N PRO A 269 -7.45 -12.91 -14.70
CA PRO A 269 -8.52 -13.83 -14.31
C PRO A 269 -8.97 -13.67 -12.85
N ASP A 270 -8.02 -13.53 -11.93
CA ASP A 270 -8.29 -13.37 -10.49
C ASP A 270 -9.02 -12.05 -10.23
N TYR A 271 -8.57 -10.98 -10.87
CA TYR A 271 -9.21 -9.67 -10.78
C TYR A 271 -10.59 -9.64 -11.42
N GLY A 272 -10.76 -10.32 -12.56
CA GLY A 272 -12.05 -10.50 -13.21
C GLY A 272 -13.04 -11.26 -12.33
N HIS A 273 -12.57 -12.30 -11.62
CA HIS A 273 -13.38 -13.02 -10.64
C HIS A 273 -13.80 -12.09 -9.49
N ALA A 274 -12.86 -11.36 -8.89
CA ALA A 274 -13.15 -10.41 -7.82
C ALA A 274 -14.16 -9.32 -8.27
N ALA A 275 -13.98 -8.78 -9.48
CA ALA A 275 -14.89 -7.81 -10.07
C ALA A 275 -16.30 -8.39 -10.29
N ALA A 276 -16.41 -9.62 -10.78
CA ALA A 276 -17.68 -10.30 -10.98
C ALA A 276 -18.40 -10.62 -9.66
N THR A 277 -17.64 -10.91 -8.59
CA THR A 277 -18.17 -11.07 -7.24
C THR A 277 -18.66 -9.74 -6.67
N ALA A 278 -17.96 -8.63 -6.95
CA ALA A 278 -18.36 -7.29 -6.53
C ALA A 278 -19.59 -6.76 -7.31
N LEU A 279 -19.73 -7.10 -8.59
CA LEU A 279 -20.87 -6.72 -9.46
C LEU A 279 -21.53 -7.96 -10.09
N PRO A 280 -22.34 -8.73 -9.33
CA PRO A 280 -22.96 -9.95 -9.84
C PRO A 280 -23.87 -9.72 -11.08
N ASP A 281 -24.52 -8.56 -11.17
CA ASP A 281 -25.35 -8.17 -12.31
C ASP A 281 -24.53 -7.93 -13.59
N GLN A 282 -23.25 -7.59 -13.46
CA GLN A 282 -22.31 -7.38 -14.58
C GLN A 282 -21.40 -8.59 -14.84
N ALA A 283 -21.58 -9.70 -14.13
CA ALA A 283 -20.64 -10.82 -14.16
C ALA A 283 -20.42 -11.43 -15.56
N ARG A 284 -21.45 -11.44 -16.43
CA ARG A 284 -21.29 -11.90 -17.83
C ARG A 284 -20.43 -10.93 -18.64
N ARG A 285 -20.66 -9.62 -18.50
CA ARG A 285 -19.92 -8.56 -19.17
C ARG A 285 -18.45 -8.59 -18.76
N ILE A 286 -18.18 -8.72 -17.46
CA ILE A 286 -16.83 -8.84 -16.90
C ILE A 286 -16.11 -10.08 -17.45
N ARG A 287 -16.76 -11.26 -17.46
CA ARG A 287 -16.16 -12.47 -18.04
C ARG A 287 -15.83 -12.31 -19.53
N SER A 288 -16.73 -11.69 -20.30
CA SER A 288 -16.48 -11.42 -21.72
C SER A 288 -15.27 -10.49 -21.92
N LEU A 289 -15.11 -9.48 -21.07
CA LEU A 289 -13.95 -8.59 -21.08
C LEU A 289 -12.67 -9.35 -20.71
N VAL A 290 -12.68 -10.17 -19.65
CA VAL A 290 -11.54 -11.02 -19.26
C VAL A 290 -11.12 -11.93 -20.41
N ASP A 291 -12.06 -12.63 -21.04
CA ASP A 291 -11.78 -13.53 -22.16
C ASP A 291 -11.15 -12.75 -23.34
N HIS A 292 -11.64 -11.54 -23.61
CA HIS A 292 -11.07 -10.66 -24.64
C HIS A 292 -9.64 -10.24 -24.30
N LEU A 293 -9.42 -9.73 -23.08
CA LEU A 293 -8.11 -9.30 -22.58
C LEU A 293 -7.10 -10.45 -22.63
N GLN A 294 -7.47 -11.66 -22.18
CA GLN A 294 -6.59 -12.81 -22.21
C GLN A 294 -6.13 -13.16 -23.63
N ARG A 295 -7.03 -13.09 -24.62
CA ARG A 295 -6.64 -13.30 -26.02
C ARG A 295 -5.68 -12.21 -26.52
N GLN A 296 -5.98 -10.94 -26.24
CA GLN A 296 -5.11 -9.83 -26.67
C GLN A 296 -3.73 -9.87 -26.00
N LEU A 297 -3.66 -10.18 -24.70
CA LEU A 297 -2.40 -10.31 -23.97
C LEU A 297 -1.48 -11.41 -24.51
N THR A 298 -2.02 -12.42 -25.20
CA THR A 298 -1.23 -13.50 -25.83
C THR A 298 -0.67 -13.15 -27.20
N VAL A 299 -1.26 -12.17 -27.91
CA VAL A 299 -0.88 -11.85 -29.30
C VAL A 299 -0.17 -10.50 -29.44
N THR A 300 -0.23 -9.65 -28.42
CA THR A 300 0.42 -8.33 -28.38
C THR A 300 1.85 -8.44 -27.88
N ASP A 301 2.73 -7.54 -28.35
CA ASP A 301 4.14 -7.56 -27.95
C ASP A 301 4.32 -6.88 -26.58
N ARG A 302 4.72 -7.66 -25.59
CA ARG A 302 5.01 -7.15 -24.25
C ARG A 302 6.37 -6.43 -24.17
N GLY A 303 7.23 -6.60 -25.17
CA GLY A 303 8.59 -6.08 -25.16
C GLY A 303 9.54 -6.86 -24.23
N PRO A 304 10.82 -6.47 -24.19
CA PRO A 304 11.85 -7.17 -23.42
C PRO A 304 11.63 -7.05 -21.91
N VAL A 305 12.28 -7.95 -21.17
CA VAL A 305 12.38 -7.82 -19.71
C VAL A 305 13.38 -6.71 -19.38
N VAL A 306 12.96 -5.75 -18.58
CA VAL A 306 13.73 -4.58 -18.14
C VAL A 306 13.51 -4.31 -16.65
N PRO A 307 14.37 -3.52 -16.00
CA PRO A 307 14.07 -2.94 -14.69
C PRO A 307 12.74 -2.17 -14.72
N THR A 308 11.88 -2.43 -13.74
CA THR A 308 10.57 -1.79 -13.60
C THR A 308 10.32 -1.36 -12.16
N HIS A 309 9.37 -0.44 -11.98
CA HIS A 309 8.84 -0.08 -10.68
C HIS A 309 7.87 -1.16 -10.17
N GLY A 310 7.04 -1.73 -11.06
CA GLY A 310 6.09 -2.80 -10.73
C GLY A 310 4.77 -2.35 -10.11
N ASP A 311 4.57 -1.03 -9.92
CA ASP A 311 3.32 -0.41 -9.45
C ASP A 311 3.30 1.10 -9.74
N PHE A 312 3.59 1.45 -11.00
CA PHE A 312 3.89 2.82 -11.39
C PHE A 312 2.63 3.62 -11.75
N TYR A 313 2.13 4.45 -10.83
CA TYR A 313 0.97 5.31 -11.07
C TYR A 313 1.02 6.63 -10.28
N GLU A 314 0.05 7.52 -10.49
CA GLU A 314 0.09 8.91 -10.04
C GLU A 314 0.14 9.11 -8.51
N ALA A 315 -0.34 8.17 -7.70
CA ALA A 315 -0.22 8.29 -6.24
C ALA A 315 1.19 7.96 -5.75
N ASN A 316 1.98 7.25 -6.55
CA ASN A 316 3.36 6.87 -6.24
C ASN A 316 4.39 7.88 -6.73
N LEU A 317 3.95 9.01 -7.30
CA LEU A 317 4.82 10.09 -7.78
C LEU A 317 4.52 11.37 -7.01
N LEU A 318 5.54 11.92 -6.34
CA LEU A 318 5.45 13.26 -5.76
C LEU A 318 6.04 14.29 -6.72
N VAL A 319 5.39 15.44 -6.78
CA VAL A 319 5.75 16.57 -7.62
C VAL A 319 6.04 17.79 -6.73
N LYS A 320 7.21 18.40 -6.94
CA LYS A 320 7.60 19.68 -6.33
C LYS A 320 8.13 20.58 -7.43
N GLN A 321 7.62 21.81 -7.50
CA GLN A 321 8.01 22.78 -8.51
C GLN A 321 7.92 22.20 -9.95
N ASN A 322 6.80 21.53 -10.24
CA ASN A 322 6.50 20.90 -11.53
C ASN A 322 7.47 19.77 -11.97
N ARG A 323 8.31 19.25 -11.07
CA ARG A 323 9.20 18.11 -11.36
C ARG A 323 8.88 16.95 -10.43
N ILE A 324 9.06 15.74 -10.92
CA ILE A 324 8.98 14.53 -10.08
C ILE A 324 10.12 14.59 -9.06
N SER A 325 9.75 14.79 -7.80
CA SER A 325 10.67 14.96 -6.68
C SER A 325 10.79 13.72 -5.82
N CYS A 326 9.85 12.77 -5.92
CA CYS A 326 9.92 11.50 -5.23
C CYS A 326 9.14 10.40 -5.94
N VAL A 327 9.65 9.17 -5.89
CA VAL A 327 8.99 7.93 -6.33
C VAL A 327 8.78 7.05 -5.08
N LEU A 328 7.52 6.72 -4.81
CA LEU A 328 7.07 5.97 -3.64
C LEU A 328 6.72 4.53 -4.00
N ASP A 329 6.48 3.70 -2.99
CA ASP A 329 6.05 2.30 -3.12
C ASP A 329 6.88 1.43 -4.08
N ILE A 330 8.20 1.51 -3.91
CA ILE A 330 9.18 0.72 -4.68
C ILE A 330 9.26 -0.76 -4.27
N ASP A 331 8.31 -1.27 -3.46
CA ASP A 331 8.22 -2.68 -3.07
C ASP A 331 8.16 -3.63 -4.28
N GLY A 332 7.56 -3.12 -5.37
CA GLY A 332 7.38 -3.82 -6.63
C GLY A 332 8.64 -3.90 -7.49
N ALA A 333 9.67 -3.09 -7.20
CA ALA A 333 10.76 -2.88 -8.12
C ALA A 333 11.56 -4.16 -8.38
N GLY A 334 11.84 -4.44 -9.65
CA GLY A 334 12.42 -5.72 -10.09
C GLY A 334 12.31 -5.94 -11.60
N PRO A 335 12.56 -7.18 -12.08
CA PRO A 335 12.43 -7.50 -13.49
C PRO A 335 10.95 -7.52 -13.90
N GLY A 336 10.64 -6.76 -14.95
CA GLY A 336 9.30 -6.64 -15.52
C GLY A 336 9.35 -6.19 -16.97
N HIS A 337 8.27 -5.59 -17.48
CA HIS A 337 8.23 -5.05 -18.85
C HIS A 337 7.81 -3.59 -18.83
N ARG A 338 8.43 -2.76 -19.68
CA ARG A 338 8.15 -1.32 -19.72
C ARG A 338 6.66 -1.01 -19.93
N VAL A 339 6.01 -1.76 -20.81
CA VAL A 339 4.59 -1.58 -21.09
C VAL A 339 3.70 -1.79 -19.86
N ASP A 340 4.11 -2.60 -18.88
CA ASP A 340 3.33 -2.87 -17.68
C ASP A 340 3.30 -1.65 -16.73
N ASP A 341 4.42 -0.96 -16.54
CA ASP A 341 4.48 0.29 -15.74
C ASP A 341 3.69 1.42 -16.43
N LEU A 342 3.82 1.57 -17.75
CA LEU A 342 3.07 2.58 -18.50
C LEU A 342 1.56 2.29 -18.50
N ALA A 343 1.18 1.02 -18.61
CA ALA A 343 -0.21 0.59 -18.52
C ALA A 343 -0.79 0.75 -17.12
N CYS A 344 0.01 0.48 -16.08
CA CYS A 344 -0.36 0.75 -14.69
C CYS A 344 -0.71 2.23 -14.51
N PHE A 345 0.15 3.12 -15.01
CA PHE A 345 -0.07 4.56 -14.97
C PHE A 345 -1.36 4.97 -15.69
N LEU A 346 -1.57 4.54 -16.94
CA LEU A 346 -2.75 4.92 -17.71
C LEU A 346 -4.05 4.34 -17.14
N GLY A 347 -4.03 3.09 -16.66
CA GLY A 347 -5.19 2.44 -16.05
C GLY A 347 -5.66 3.14 -14.78
N HIS A 348 -4.72 3.54 -13.91
CA HIS A 348 -5.05 4.32 -12.71
C HIS A 348 -5.52 5.74 -13.05
N LEU A 349 -4.79 6.43 -13.94
CA LEU A 349 -5.16 7.77 -14.42
C LEU A 349 -6.59 7.82 -14.94
N ALA A 350 -6.97 6.84 -15.79
CA ALA A 350 -8.29 6.78 -16.39
C ALA A 350 -9.42 6.56 -15.36
N VAL A 351 -9.13 5.90 -14.23
CA VAL A 351 -10.11 5.59 -13.17
C VAL A 351 -10.35 6.77 -12.22
N LEU A 352 -9.48 7.77 -12.17
CA LEU A 352 -9.60 8.91 -11.25
C LEU A 352 -11.00 9.59 -11.23
N PRO A 353 -11.71 9.82 -12.35
CA PRO A 353 -13.05 10.42 -12.32
C PRO A 353 -14.09 9.55 -11.60
N ALA A 354 -13.88 8.24 -11.53
CA ALA A 354 -14.72 7.31 -10.76
C ALA A 354 -14.38 7.32 -9.27
N VAL A 355 -13.19 7.80 -8.89
CA VAL A 355 -12.77 7.98 -7.50
C VAL A 355 -13.30 9.31 -6.96
N ASP A 356 -13.13 10.39 -7.72
CA ASP A 356 -13.61 11.73 -7.36
C ASP A 356 -14.01 12.53 -8.61
N ARG A 357 -15.21 13.11 -8.59
CA ARG A 357 -15.77 13.84 -9.75
C ARG A 357 -15.01 15.13 -10.08
N ARG A 358 -14.14 15.60 -9.19
CA ARG A 358 -13.29 16.79 -9.41
C ARG A 358 -12.17 16.56 -10.42
N TYR A 359 -11.88 15.31 -10.78
CA TYR A 359 -10.90 14.96 -11.81
C TYR A 359 -11.41 15.25 -13.24
N VAL A 360 -11.75 16.50 -13.52
CA VAL A 360 -12.35 16.93 -14.80
C VAL A 360 -11.35 17.02 -15.95
N HIS A 361 -10.05 17.00 -15.66
CA HIS A 361 -8.97 17.14 -16.65
C HIS A 361 -8.35 15.81 -17.10
N VAL A 362 -8.91 14.67 -16.67
CA VAL A 362 -8.34 13.34 -16.94
C VAL A 362 -8.30 13.02 -18.43
N ASP A 363 -9.32 13.37 -19.21
CA ASP A 363 -9.33 13.08 -20.66
C ASP A 363 -8.20 13.80 -21.42
N GLU A 364 -7.83 15.02 -20.98
CA GLU A 364 -6.70 15.75 -21.55
C GLU A 364 -5.37 15.15 -21.12
N ALA A 365 -5.23 14.83 -19.82
CA ALA A 365 -4.04 14.17 -19.29
C ALA A 365 -3.81 12.81 -19.95
N LEU A 366 -4.85 11.97 -20.04
CA LEU A 366 -4.80 10.64 -20.62
C LEU A 366 -4.36 10.69 -22.07
N ARG A 367 -4.93 11.58 -22.90
CA ARG A 367 -4.49 11.76 -24.29
C ARG A 367 -3.02 12.16 -24.40
N ARG A 368 -2.55 13.03 -23.51
CA ARG A 368 -1.16 13.52 -23.51
C ARG A 368 -0.17 12.44 -23.11
N PHE A 369 -0.40 11.74 -22.00
CA PHE A 369 0.46 10.64 -21.55
C PHE A 369 0.39 9.45 -22.51
N HIS A 370 -0.81 9.02 -22.92
CA HIS A 370 -0.98 7.93 -23.88
C HIS A 370 -0.27 8.24 -25.21
N GLY A 371 -0.45 9.46 -25.73
CA GLY A 371 0.17 9.91 -26.98
C GLY A 371 1.69 9.80 -26.99
N TYR A 372 2.34 10.02 -25.84
CA TYR A 372 3.79 9.85 -25.70
C TYR A 372 4.17 8.39 -25.45
N PHE A 373 3.50 7.69 -24.51
CA PHE A 373 3.84 6.33 -24.11
C PHE A 373 3.79 5.33 -25.27
N LYS A 374 2.78 5.44 -26.15
CA LYS A 374 2.63 4.54 -27.31
C LYS A 374 3.75 4.64 -28.35
N THR A 375 4.65 5.62 -28.23
CA THR A 375 5.81 5.74 -29.12
C THR A 375 6.95 4.80 -28.75
N GLY A 376 6.99 4.33 -27.49
CA GLY A 376 8.07 3.49 -26.96
C GLY A 376 7.70 2.02 -26.75
N VAL A 377 6.44 1.63 -26.93
CA VAL A 377 5.93 0.27 -26.72
C VAL A 377 4.85 -0.06 -27.76
N ASP A 378 4.49 -1.34 -27.90
CA ASP A 378 3.34 -1.75 -28.73
C ASP A 378 2.05 -1.06 -28.24
N PRO A 379 1.39 -0.23 -29.08
CA PRO A 379 0.16 0.46 -28.71
C PRO A 379 -0.97 -0.50 -28.30
N ALA A 380 -1.10 -1.65 -28.96
CA ALA A 380 -2.15 -2.62 -28.64
C ALA A 380 -1.89 -3.30 -27.28
N ALA A 381 -0.62 -3.61 -26.98
CA ALA A 381 -0.21 -4.10 -25.67
C ALA A 381 -0.52 -3.07 -24.57
N LEU A 382 -0.21 -1.79 -24.82
CA LEU A 382 -0.44 -0.70 -23.88
C LEU A 382 -1.94 -0.53 -23.57
N ALA A 383 -2.79 -0.47 -24.59
CA ALA A 383 -4.24 -0.37 -24.45
C ALA A 383 -4.83 -1.55 -23.65
N CYS A 384 -4.52 -2.78 -24.07
CA CYS A 384 -5.02 -3.99 -23.42
C CYS A 384 -4.56 -4.12 -21.96
N ARG A 385 -3.30 -3.79 -21.65
CA ARG A 385 -2.78 -3.85 -20.28
C ARG A 385 -3.36 -2.75 -19.40
N SER A 386 -3.60 -1.56 -19.96
CA SER A 386 -4.26 -0.45 -19.24
C SER A 386 -5.70 -0.83 -18.87
N ALA A 387 -6.42 -1.46 -19.81
CA ALA A 387 -7.75 -2.02 -19.56
C ALA A 387 -7.75 -3.09 -18.47
N ALA A 388 -6.76 -4.00 -18.48
CA ALA A 388 -6.60 -5.01 -17.43
C ALA A 388 -6.34 -4.41 -16.05
N VAL A 389 -5.52 -3.34 -15.98
CA VAL A 389 -5.31 -2.57 -14.74
C VAL A 389 -6.61 -1.94 -14.27
N ALA A 390 -7.36 -1.24 -15.13
CA ALA A 390 -8.64 -0.63 -14.75
C ALA A 390 -9.66 -1.67 -14.28
N LEU A 391 -9.71 -2.85 -14.91
CA LEU A 391 -10.54 -3.98 -14.46
C LEU A 391 -10.17 -4.42 -13.03
N SER A 392 -8.88 -4.48 -12.70
CA SER A 392 -8.41 -4.83 -11.35
C SER A 392 -8.92 -3.89 -10.26
N LEU A 393 -9.22 -2.65 -10.62
CA LEU A 393 -9.71 -1.62 -9.70
C LEU A 393 -11.24 -1.70 -9.48
N VAL A 394 -11.99 -2.51 -10.23
CA VAL A 394 -13.47 -2.58 -10.10
C VAL A 394 -13.89 -3.03 -8.70
N ALA A 395 -13.31 -4.11 -8.19
CA ALA A 395 -13.66 -4.66 -6.87
C ALA A 395 -13.31 -3.70 -5.73
N GLY A 396 -12.20 -2.97 -5.85
CA GLY A 396 -11.72 -2.02 -4.84
C GLY A 396 -12.60 -0.77 -4.66
N ALA A 397 -13.64 -0.58 -5.48
CA ALA A 397 -14.60 0.52 -5.26
C ALA A 397 -15.35 0.37 -3.92
N ARG A 398 -15.61 -0.88 -3.50
CA ARG A 398 -16.32 -1.21 -2.26
C ARG A 398 -15.56 -0.76 -1.01
N ASP A 399 -14.24 -0.76 -1.07
CA ASP A 399 -13.36 -0.43 0.07
C ASP A 399 -13.33 1.08 0.37
N SER A 400 -13.94 1.92 -0.48
CA SER A 400 -13.98 3.38 -0.30
C SER A 400 -14.98 3.87 0.76
N GLY A 401 -15.79 2.98 1.33
CA GLY A 401 -16.80 3.32 2.36
C GLY A 401 -17.94 4.23 1.87
N ARG A 402 -18.02 4.50 0.55
CA ARG A 402 -19.05 5.36 -0.04
C ARG A 402 -20.34 4.58 -0.30
N GLY A 403 -21.48 5.18 0.04
CA GLY A 403 -22.80 4.57 -0.17
C GLY A 403 -23.16 4.28 -1.63
N ASP A 404 -22.46 4.89 -2.59
CA ASP A 404 -22.65 4.67 -4.04
C ASP A 404 -21.51 3.89 -4.72
N TRP A 405 -20.77 3.07 -3.98
CA TRP A 405 -19.62 2.32 -4.50
C TRP A 405 -19.95 1.46 -5.73
N GLN A 406 -21.16 0.92 -5.87
CA GLN A 406 -21.54 0.15 -7.06
C GLN A 406 -21.60 1.01 -8.33
N ARG A 407 -21.92 2.30 -8.20
CA ARG A 407 -21.85 3.24 -9.33
C ARG A 407 -20.40 3.45 -9.75
N SER A 408 -19.52 3.71 -8.78
CA SER A 408 -18.07 3.84 -9.03
C SER A 408 -17.51 2.56 -9.67
N ALA A 409 -17.89 1.37 -9.18
CA ALA A 409 -17.47 0.09 -9.74
C ALA A 409 -17.93 -0.09 -11.20
N ARG A 410 -19.17 0.27 -11.54
CA ARG A 410 -19.68 0.22 -12.93
C ARG A 410 -18.94 1.20 -13.84
N GLN A 411 -18.66 2.41 -13.35
CA GLN A 411 -17.89 3.39 -14.10
C GLN A 411 -16.46 2.89 -14.37
N ARG A 412 -15.82 2.23 -13.39
CA ARG A 412 -14.49 1.59 -13.59
C ARG A 412 -14.53 0.49 -14.66
N LEU A 413 -15.61 -0.29 -14.72
CA LEU A 413 -15.79 -1.30 -15.76
C LEU A 413 -15.96 -0.66 -17.15
N GLU A 414 -16.77 0.40 -17.26
CA GLU A 414 -16.91 1.17 -18.51
C GLU A 414 -15.58 1.78 -18.97
N ILE A 415 -14.80 2.30 -18.03
CA ILE A 415 -13.45 2.82 -18.29
C ILE A 415 -12.54 1.70 -18.80
N ALA A 416 -12.54 0.53 -18.15
CA ALA A 416 -11.74 -0.61 -18.58
C ALA A 416 -12.07 -1.04 -20.03
N GLU A 417 -13.34 -1.01 -20.42
CA GLU A 417 -13.74 -1.30 -21.81
C GLU A 417 -13.28 -0.20 -22.77
N SER A 418 -13.45 1.08 -22.40
CA SER A 418 -13.05 2.21 -23.25
C SER A 418 -11.54 2.28 -23.52
N LEU A 419 -10.72 1.75 -22.60
CA LEU A 419 -9.27 1.73 -22.75
C LEU A 419 -8.78 0.78 -23.86
N LEU A 420 -9.64 -0.12 -24.35
CA LEU A 420 -9.32 -0.96 -25.51
C LEU A 420 -9.26 -0.16 -26.81
N ASP A 421 -9.88 1.02 -26.86
CA ASP A 421 -9.95 1.90 -28.03
C ASP A 421 -8.90 3.03 -28.02
N LEU A 422 -7.90 2.96 -27.10
CA LEU A 422 -6.91 4.02 -26.88
C LEU A 422 -6.02 4.35 -28.08
#